data_AF-A0A1V9EPG5-F1
#
_entry.id   AF-A0A1V9EPG5-F1
#
_cell.length_a   1.000
_cell.length_b   1.000
_cell.length_c   1.000
_cell.angle_alpha   90.00
_cell.angle_beta   90.00
_cell.angle_gamma   90.00
#
_symmetry.space_group_name_H-M   'P 1'
#
loop_
_entity.id
_entity.type
_entity.pdbx_description
1 polymer ?
#
loop_
_entity_poly.entity_id
_entity_poly.type
_entity_poly.pdbx_seq_one_letter_code
_entity_poly.pdbx_strand_id
1 'polypeptide(L)'
;MTGNWHESIYSYLKDGKSYIDFRTILFKMKEEGMSAQDAFLIFEEIWKKLDSEANEKDRDVIAEVTDIIVGYCYPRWYVWDKK
;
A
#
# COMPACT_ATOMS: atom_id res chain seq x y z
N MET A 1 15.77 -7.10 0.23
CA MET A 1 14.50 -7.44 0.94
C MET A 1 13.31 -6.58 0.50
N THR A 2 13.52 -5.43 -0.17
CA THR A 2 12.47 -4.54 -0.72
C THR A 2 11.68 -5.11 -1.90
N GLY A 3 12.25 -6.01 -2.71
CA GLY A 3 11.55 -6.62 -3.85
C GLY A 3 10.34 -7.48 -3.45
N ASN A 4 10.39 -8.11 -2.27
CA ASN A 4 9.32 -9.00 -1.80
C ASN A 4 8.04 -8.22 -1.42
N TRP A 5 8.19 -6.98 -0.95
CA TRP A 5 7.07 -6.13 -0.56
C TRP A 5 6.32 -5.57 -1.78
N HIS A 6 7.04 -5.16 -2.82
CA HIS A 6 6.42 -4.67 -4.05
C HIS A 6 5.48 -5.69 -4.68
N GLU A 7 5.96 -6.92 -4.88
CA GLU A 7 5.15 -7.99 -5.46
C GLU A 7 4.00 -8.40 -4.54
N SER A 8 4.25 -8.49 -3.23
CA SER A 8 3.21 -8.85 -2.24
C SER A 8 2.08 -7.83 -2.20
N ILE A 9 2.41 -6.54 -2.16
CA ILE A 9 1.43 -5.45 -2.11
C ILE A 9 0.71 -5.34 -3.45
N TYR A 10 1.44 -5.38 -4.58
CA TYR A 10 0.85 -5.29 -5.90
C TYR A 10 -0.11 -6.46 -6.19
N SER A 11 0.26 -7.69 -5.84
CA SER A 11 -0.62 -8.86 -6.00
C SER A 11 -1.85 -8.76 -5.11
N TYR A 12 -1.65 -8.34 -3.85
CA TYR A 12 -2.73 -8.13 -2.91
C TYR A 12 -3.78 -7.14 -3.44
N LEU A 13 -3.32 -6.02 -4.00
CA LEU A 13 -4.15 -4.96 -4.55
C LEU A 13 -4.91 -5.43 -5.81
N LYS A 14 -4.25 -6.20 -6.70
CA LYS A 14 -4.88 -6.78 -7.89
C LYS A 14 -5.91 -7.87 -7.59
N ASP A 15 -5.78 -8.57 -6.46
CA ASP A 15 -6.75 -9.58 -6.01
C ASP A 15 -8.08 -8.93 -5.55
N GLY A 16 -8.18 -7.60 -5.50
CA GLY A 16 -9.39 -6.88 -5.08
C GLY A 16 -9.69 -7.05 -3.60
N LYS A 17 -8.66 -7.29 -2.79
CA LYS A 17 -8.79 -7.40 -1.34
C LYS A 17 -8.90 -6.02 -0.72
N SER A 18 -9.82 -5.87 0.22
CA SER A 18 -10.15 -4.57 0.82
C SER A 18 -8.95 -3.91 1.49
N TYR A 19 -8.98 -2.58 1.59
CA TYR A 19 -8.06 -1.81 2.43
C TYR A 19 -7.96 -2.30 3.89
N ILE A 20 -9.03 -2.88 4.45
CA ILE A 20 -9.03 -3.37 5.85
C ILE A 20 -8.04 -4.52 6.00
N ASP A 21 -8.08 -5.44 5.06
CA ASP A 21 -7.21 -6.62 5.03
C ASP A 21 -5.74 -6.20 4.73
N PHE A 22 -5.55 -5.04 4.08
CA PHE A 22 -4.24 -4.49 3.74
C PHE A 22 -3.45 -4.02 4.97
N ARG A 23 -4.16 -3.67 6.04
CA ARG A 23 -3.55 -3.28 7.33
C ARG A 23 -2.62 -4.33 7.89
N THR A 24 -2.91 -5.61 7.66
CA THR A 24 -2.05 -6.72 8.12
C THR A 24 -0.67 -6.65 7.48
N ILE A 25 -0.59 -6.28 6.20
CA ILE A 25 0.69 -6.10 5.49
C ILE A 25 1.45 -4.92 6.10
N LEU A 26 0.76 -3.81 6.37
CA LEU A 26 1.36 -2.63 6.98
C LEU A 26 1.91 -2.89 8.38
N PHE A 27 1.21 -3.66 9.21
CA PHE A 27 1.72 -4.09 10.51
C PHE A 27 2.96 -4.97 10.39
N LYS A 28 2.98 -5.93 9.46
CA LYS A 28 4.17 -6.75 9.22
C LYS A 28 5.37 -5.93 8.77
N MET A 29 5.17 -4.97 7.87
CA MET A 29 6.23 -4.04 7.43
C MET A 29 6.81 -3.28 8.65
N LYS A 30 5.95 -2.80 9.56
CA LYS A 30 6.40 -2.17 10.81
C LYS A 30 7.15 -3.13 11.72
N GLU A 31 6.63 -4.34 11.94
CA GLU A 31 7.26 -5.36 12.80
C GLU A 31 8.64 -5.77 12.29
N GLU A 32 8.85 -5.77 10.98
CA GLU A 32 10.15 -5.99 10.33
C GLU A 32 11.07 -4.76 10.36
N GLY A 33 10.66 -3.67 11.02
CA GLY A 33 11.46 -2.47 11.24
C GLY A 33 11.40 -1.44 10.12
N MET A 34 10.47 -1.56 9.17
CA MET A 34 10.32 -0.58 8.10
C MET A 34 9.75 0.74 8.63
N SER A 35 10.31 1.86 8.18
CA SER A 35 9.77 3.18 8.50
C SER A 35 8.52 3.50 7.67
N ALA A 36 7.68 4.41 8.17
CA ALA A 36 6.53 4.90 7.42
C ALA A 36 6.95 5.55 6.08
N GLN A 37 8.14 6.16 6.03
CA GLN A 37 8.66 6.80 4.84
C GLN A 37 9.09 5.78 3.78
N ASP A 38 9.74 4.69 4.19
CA ASP A 38 10.14 3.63 3.25
C ASP A 38 8.90 2.90 2.71
N ALA A 39 7.92 2.64 3.57
CA ALA A 39 6.64 2.09 3.15
C ALA A 39 5.94 3.01 2.13
N PHE A 40 5.93 4.33 2.38
CA PHE A 40 5.39 5.32 1.45
C PHE A 40 6.05 5.27 0.06
N LEU A 41 7.38 5.15 -0.01
CA LEU A 41 8.08 5.06 -1.29
C LEU A 41 7.66 3.83 -2.09
N ILE A 42 7.51 2.68 -1.42
CA ILE A 42 6.99 1.44 -2.04
C ILE A 42 5.59 1.67 -2.61
N PHE A 43 4.72 2.36 -1.87
CA PHE A 43 3.37 2.66 -2.35
C PHE A 43 3.36 3.59 -3.56
N GLU A 44 4.19 4.63 -3.55
CA GLU A 44 4.29 5.56 -4.67
C GLU A 44 4.76 4.86 -5.95
N GLU A 45 5.71 3.93 -5.84
CA GLU A 45 6.17 3.11 -6.96
C GLU A 45 5.06 2.20 -7.52
N ILE A 46 4.29 1.57 -6.62
CA ILE A 46 3.14 0.73 -6.99
C ILE A 46 2.05 1.53 -7.67
N TRP A 47 1.75 2.72 -7.15
CA TRP A 47 0.77 3.65 -7.74
C TRP A 47 1.17 4.06 -9.15
N LYS A 48 2.42 4.49 -9.36
CA LYS A 48 2.95 4.84 -10.69
C LYS A 48 2.83 3.69 -11.69
N LYS A 49 3.12 2.47 -11.22
CA LYS A 49 2.97 1.26 -12.06
C LYS A 49 1.51 1.00 -12.43
N LEU A 50 0.60 1.03 -11.47
CA LEU A 50 -0.83 0.80 -11.71
C LEU A 50 -1.42 1.87 -12.64
N ASP A 51 -1.06 3.14 -12.44
CA ASP A 51 -1.49 4.25 -13.30
C ASP A 51 -1.01 4.07 -14.74
N SER A 52 0.23 3.62 -14.93
CA SER A 52 0.78 3.36 -16.26
C SER A 52 0.14 2.17 -17.00
N GLU A 53 -0.42 1.22 -16.25
CA GLU A 53 -1.05 0.00 -16.77
C GLU A 53 -2.59 0.08 -16.81
N ALA A 54 -3.17 1.23 -16.40
CA ALA A 54 -4.55 1.33 -15.96
C ALA A 54 -5.60 0.97 -17.02
N ASN A 55 -6.39 -0.07 -16.73
CA ASN A 55 -7.70 -0.31 -17.33
C ASN A 55 -8.84 0.06 -16.35
N GLU A 56 -10.10 -0.17 -16.73
CA GLU A 56 -11.26 0.17 -15.90
C GLU A 56 -11.26 -0.54 -14.53
N LYS A 57 -10.72 -1.77 -14.45
CA LYS A 57 -10.60 -2.55 -13.21
C LYS A 57 -9.51 -2.01 -12.28
N ASP A 58 -8.51 -1.32 -12.82
CA ASP A 58 -7.41 -0.77 -12.02
C ASP A 58 -7.77 0.56 -11.37
N ARG A 59 -8.86 1.23 -11.78
CA ARG A 59 -9.27 2.53 -11.20
C ARG A 59 -9.64 2.45 -9.73
N ASP A 60 -10.38 1.41 -9.33
CA ASP A 60 -10.76 1.20 -7.94
C ASP A 60 -9.51 0.93 -7.08
N VAL A 61 -8.57 0.16 -7.61
CA VAL A 61 -7.28 -0.13 -6.95
C VAL A 61 -6.44 1.14 -6.83
N ILE A 62 -6.37 1.96 -7.88
CA ILE A 62 -5.67 3.25 -7.86
C ILE A 62 -6.28 4.17 -6.80
N ALA A 63 -7.60 4.20 -6.67
CA ALA A 63 -8.28 4.98 -5.64
C ALA A 63 -7.90 4.48 -4.23
N GLU A 64 -7.92 3.17 -3.98
CA GLU A 64 -7.51 2.60 -2.68
C GLU A 64 -6.04 2.89 -2.33
N VAL A 65 -5.13 2.75 -3.30
CA VAL A 65 -3.70 3.06 -3.11
C VAL A 65 -3.50 4.54 -2.82
N THR A 66 -4.24 5.39 -3.55
CA THR A 66 -4.23 6.84 -3.32
C THR A 66 -4.67 7.14 -1.89
N ASP A 67 -5.76 6.56 -1.40
CA ASP A 67 -6.24 6.76 -0.02
C ASP A 67 -5.21 6.35 1.05
N ILE A 68 -4.38 5.34 0.77
CA ILE A 68 -3.26 4.93 1.62
C ILE A 68 -2.10 5.94 1.56
N ILE A 69 -1.77 6.44 0.36
CA ILE A 69 -0.65 7.36 0.10
C ILE A 69 -0.94 8.78 0.58
N VAL A 70 -2.08 9.37 0.20
CA VAL A 70 -2.48 10.76 0.52
C VAL A 70 -3.35 10.88 1.76
N GLY A 71 -3.80 9.75 2.31
CA GLY A 71 -4.22 9.75 3.70
C GLY A 71 -5.66 10.03 4.03
N TYR A 72 -6.53 10.03 3.03
CA TYR A 72 -7.97 10.10 3.29
C TYR A 72 -8.43 8.99 4.26
N CYS A 73 -7.68 7.88 4.34
CA CYS A 73 -7.84 6.81 5.32
C CYS A 73 -6.49 6.34 5.93
N TYR A 74 -5.55 7.24 6.25
CA TYR A 74 -4.14 6.92 6.57
C TYR A 74 -3.98 5.78 7.59
N PRO A 75 -3.54 4.58 7.15
CA PRO A 75 -3.06 3.56 8.07
C PRO A 75 -1.81 4.01 8.82
N ARG A 76 -1.04 4.95 8.25
CA ARG A 76 0.17 5.50 8.86
C ARG A 76 -0.05 5.92 10.31
N TRP A 77 -1.12 6.67 10.55
CA TRP A 77 -1.46 7.17 11.87
C TRP A 77 -1.79 6.04 12.86
N TYR A 78 -2.39 4.96 12.34
CA TYR A 78 -2.82 3.82 13.16
C TYR A 78 -1.72 2.77 13.36
N VAL A 79 -0.81 2.62 12.39
CA VAL A 79 0.23 1.59 12.38
C VAL A 79 1.53 2.16 12.91
N TRP A 80 2.05 3.26 12.36
CA TRP A 80 3.35 3.82 12.73
C TRP A 80 3.27 4.88 13.82
N ASP A 81 2.24 5.74 13.82
CA ASP A 81 2.16 6.86 14.78
C ASP A 81 1.45 6.50 16.09
N LYS A 82 0.71 5.38 16.15
CA LYS A 82 0.28 4.80 17.43
C LYS A 82 1.49 4.18 18.14
N LYS A 83 1.84 4.80 19.27
CA LYS A 83 2.76 4.25 20.29
C LYS A 83 2.17 3.02 20.94
#